data_AF-A0A2D7NKM0-F1
#
_entry.id   AF-A0A2D7NKM0-F1
#
_cell.length_a   1.000
_cell.length_b   1.000
_cell.length_c   1.000
_cell.angle_alpha   90.00
_cell.angle_beta   90.00
_cell.angle_gamma   90.00
#
_symmetry.space_group_name_H-M   'P 1'
#
loop_
_entity.id
_entity.type
_entity.pdbx_description
1 polymer ?
#
loop_
_entity_poly.entity_id
_entity_poly.type
_entity_poly.pdbx_seq_one_letter_code
_entity_poly.pdbx_strand_id
1 'polypeptide(L)'
;MSSTNDSGPFKLAILSTGGTIEKTYCSRDGSLLNQRSVLDLLLADLELPGLEIHRSSVSNMDSLDMTQSDHQGIVNAVCEVLVGSDGVVVVHGTDRLAITGELLHEHMVAAGGWPIPVVLTGAMRPYELRASDALQNMTEAILAVQLLAPGIFCVLHSKILAFPGVVKDPELETFKSAGSPAG
;
A
#
# COMPACT_ATOMS: atom_id res chain seq x y z
N MET A 1 27.98 -28.64 -5.57
CA MET A 1 26.55 -28.79 -5.22
C MET A 1 26.13 -27.53 -4.50
N SER A 2 25.52 -26.59 -5.19
CA SER A 2 24.75 -25.53 -4.56
C SER A 2 23.44 -25.48 -5.32
N SER A 3 22.42 -26.01 -4.67
CA SER A 3 21.06 -26.11 -5.16
C SER A 3 20.54 -24.68 -5.35
N THR A 4 20.38 -24.26 -6.59
CA THR A 4 19.50 -23.14 -6.92
C THR A 4 18.11 -23.55 -6.44
N ASN A 5 17.68 -23.03 -5.31
CA ASN A 5 16.31 -23.20 -4.86
C ASN A 5 15.44 -22.54 -5.92
N ASP A 6 14.80 -23.35 -6.74
CA ASP A 6 13.79 -22.96 -7.71
C ASP A 6 12.49 -22.68 -6.93
N SER A 7 12.54 -21.66 -6.06
CA SER A 7 11.34 -21.03 -5.53
C SER A 7 10.79 -20.19 -6.68
N GLY A 8 9.55 -20.49 -7.09
CA GLY A 8 8.84 -19.73 -8.11
C GLY A 8 8.79 -18.23 -7.82
N PRO A 9 8.23 -17.43 -8.73
CA PRO A 9 8.19 -15.98 -8.57
C PRO A 9 7.52 -15.57 -7.26
N PHE A 10 8.00 -14.49 -6.63
CA PHE A 10 7.44 -13.93 -5.41
C PHE A 10 6.01 -13.44 -5.70
N LYS A 11 5.02 -14.00 -5.01
CA LYS A 11 3.60 -13.69 -5.24
C LYS A 11 3.21 -12.46 -4.44
N LEU A 12 3.08 -11.33 -5.13
CA LEU A 12 2.72 -10.06 -4.54
C LEU A 12 1.25 -9.73 -4.81
N ALA A 13 0.45 -9.61 -3.76
CA ALA A 13 -0.88 -9.01 -3.88
C ALA A 13 -0.78 -7.49 -3.69
N ILE A 14 -1.33 -6.72 -4.64
CA ILE A 14 -1.49 -5.26 -4.51
C ILE A 14 -2.96 -4.93 -4.44
N LEU A 15 -3.39 -4.39 -3.30
CA LEU A 15 -4.74 -3.93 -3.05
C LEU A 15 -4.79 -2.41 -3.14
N SER A 16 -5.68 -1.86 -3.98
CA SER A 16 -5.94 -0.42 -3.99
C SER A 16 -7.27 -0.10 -3.32
N THR A 17 -7.28 0.93 -2.45
CA THR A 17 -8.48 1.34 -1.69
C THR A 17 -9.20 2.54 -2.32
N GLY A 18 -8.74 3.01 -3.48
CA GLY A 18 -9.20 4.25 -4.10
C GLY A 18 -8.48 5.50 -3.55
N GLY A 19 -8.61 6.60 -4.29
CA GLY A 19 -7.92 7.86 -4.02
C GLY A 19 -6.97 8.26 -5.15
N THR A 20 -6.32 9.40 -5.01
CA THR A 20 -5.55 10.18 -6.01
C THR A 20 -4.55 9.42 -6.92
N ILE A 21 -4.19 8.17 -6.61
CA ILE A 21 -3.37 7.25 -7.43
C ILE A 21 -4.24 6.41 -8.39
N GLU A 22 -5.50 6.76 -8.61
CA GLU A 22 -6.37 6.09 -9.61
C GLU A 22 -7.10 7.05 -10.57
N LYS A 23 -7.10 8.36 -10.31
CA LYS A 23 -7.80 9.32 -11.17
C LYS A 23 -6.84 9.98 -12.16
N THR A 24 -7.03 9.69 -13.44
CA THR A 24 -6.61 10.60 -14.51
C THR A 24 -7.61 11.77 -14.60
N TYR A 25 -7.21 13.00 -14.28
CA TYR A 25 -8.05 14.19 -14.42
C TYR A 25 -8.01 14.69 -15.86
N CYS A 26 -8.99 14.29 -16.68
CA CYS A 26 -9.12 14.80 -18.03
C CYS A 26 -9.71 16.22 -17.99
N SER A 27 -8.84 17.23 -17.94
CA SER A 27 -9.15 18.67 -17.82
C SER A 27 -9.94 19.29 -18.99
N ARG A 28 -10.51 18.48 -19.89
CA ARG A 28 -11.19 18.96 -21.11
C ARG A 28 -12.70 18.76 -21.18
N ASP A 29 -13.30 17.79 -20.47
CA ASP A 29 -14.73 17.47 -20.69
C ASP A 29 -15.52 16.96 -19.47
N GLY A 30 -14.94 16.96 -18.26
CA GLY A 30 -15.70 16.66 -17.02
C GLY A 30 -16.34 15.27 -16.95
N SER A 31 -15.99 14.34 -17.84
CA SER A 31 -16.51 12.97 -17.85
C SER A 31 -15.47 11.98 -17.31
N LEU A 32 -15.95 11.10 -16.42
CA LEU A 32 -15.20 9.96 -15.87
C LEU A 32 -15.10 8.88 -16.96
N LEU A 33 -14.12 8.98 -17.85
CA LEU A 33 -13.81 7.91 -18.80
C LEU A 33 -12.89 6.88 -18.12
N ASN A 34 -13.14 5.60 -18.39
CA ASN A 34 -12.31 4.43 -18.06
C ASN A 34 -10.89 4.55 -18.67
N GLN A 35 -10.10 5.48 -18.18
CA GLN A 35 -8.69 5.65 -18.51
C GLN A 35 -7.88 4.92 -17.43
N ARG A 36 -6.89 4.13 -17.88
CA ARG A 36 -6.01 3.23 -17.12
C ARG A 36 -5.78 3.66 -15.66
N SER A 37 -5.84 2.72 -14.71
CA SER A 37 -5.53 3.06 -13.32
C SER A 37 -4.12 3.64 -13.25
N VAL A 38 -3.92 4.71 -12.48
CA VAL A 38 -2.58 5.30 -12.34
C VAL A 38 -1.59 4.26 -11.75
N LEU A 39 -2.09 3.28 -11.00
CA LEU A 39 -1.33 2.09 -10.59
C LEU A 39 -0.81 1.25 -11.79
N ASP A 40 -1.59 1.08 -12.86
CA ASP A 40 -1.12 0.42 -14.10
C ASP A 40 0.07 1.16 -14.70
N LEU A 41 0.00 2.48 -14.74
CA LEU A 41 1.06 3.32 -15.31
C LEU A 41 2.32 3.23 -14.45
N LEU A 42 2.18 3.34 -13.13
CA LEU A 42 3.27 3.20 -12.17
C LEU A 42 4.00 1.86 -12.31
N LEU A 43 3.25 0.76 -12.39
CA LEU A 43 3.84 -0.58 -12.51
C LEU A 43 4.44 -0.83 -13.89
N ALA A 44 3.90 -0.22 -14.95
CA ALA A 44 4.46 -0.32 -16.30
C ALA A 44 5.81 0.40 -16.45
N ASP A 45 6.08 1.41 -15.61
CA ASP A 45 7.37 2.12 -15.57
C ASP A 45 8.46 1.37 -14.79
N LEU A 46 8.12 0.23 -14.14
CA LEU A 46 9.04 -0.55 -13.32
C LEU A 46 9.43 -1.88 -13.98
N GLU A 47 10.71 -2.23 -13.87
CA GLU A 47 11.19 -3.58 -14.19
C GLU A 47 11.14 -4.44 -12.92
N LEU A 48 10.21 -5.39 -12.87
CA LEU A 48 9.94 -6.23 -11.69
C LEU A 48 10.16 -7.73 -11.98
N PRO A 49 11.39 -8.15 -12.35
CA PRO A 49 11.66 -9.55 -12.65
C PRO A 49 11.50 -10.42 -11.40
N GLY A 50 10.91 -11.60 -11.56
CA GLY A 50 10.72 -12.56 -10.47
C GLY A 50 9.54 -12.25 -9.55
N LEU A 51 8.71 -11.24 -9.85
CA LEU A 51 7.46 -10.99 -9.15
C LEU A 51 6.27 -11.49 -9.97
N GLU A 52 5.36 -12.20 -9.31
CA GLU A 52 4.02 -12.51 -9.81
C GLU A 52 3.02 -11.59 -9.12
N ILE A 53 2.57 -10.55 -9.82
CA ILE A 53 1.76 -9.48 -9.24
C ILE A 53 0.28 -9.74 -9.50
N HIS A 54 -0.50 -9.94 -8.43
CA HIS A 54 -1.95 -10.01 -8.43
C HIS A 54 -2.53 -8.71 -7.93
N ARG A 55 -3.48 -8.12 -8.65
CA ARG A 55 -4.03 -6.80 -8.30
C ARG A 55 -5.53 -6.86 -8.17
N SER A 56 -6.06 -6.22 -7.13
CA SER A 56 -7.49 -6.01 -6.97
C SER A 56 -7.78 -4.64 -6.36
N SER A 57 -8.89 -4.05 -6.79
CA SER A 57 -9.44 -2.85 -6.18
C SER A 57 -10.46 -3.26 -5.13
N VAL A 58 -10.32 -2.73 -3.92
CA VAL A 58 -11.19 -3.02 -2.77
C VAL A 58 -12.31 -2.00 -2.65
N SER A 59 -12.03 -0.73 -2.97
CA SER A 59 -12.99 0.37 -2.93
C SER A 59 -12.56 1.50 -3.88
N ASN A 60 -13.51 2.32 -4.35
CA ASN A 60 -13.24 3.50 -5.19
C ASN A 60 -13.65 4.79 -4.44
N MET A 61 -13.12 5.00 -3.24
CA MET A 61 -13.49 6.10 -2.36
C MET A 61 -12.32 7.04 -2.06
N ASP A 62 -12.63 8.31 -1.78
CA ASP A 62 -11.66 9.26 -1.23
C ASP A 62 -11.37 8.89 0.23
N SER A 63 -10.10 8.89 0.65
CA SER A 63 -9.74 8.50 2.01
C SER A 63 -10.40 9.39 3.07
N LEU A 64 -10.72 10.63 2.76
CA LEU A 64 -11.38 11.54 3.70
C LEU A 64 -12.81 11.11 4.05
N ASP A 65 -13.47 10.39 3.13
CA ASP A 65 -14.85 9.92 3.25
C ASP A 65 -14.95 8.47 3.78
N MET A 66 -13.82 7.83 4.10
CA MET A 66 -13.81 6.45 4.57
C MET A 66 -14.55 6.28 5.90
N THR A 67 -15.50 5.35 5.90
CA THR A 67 -16.24 4.93 7.08
C THR A 67 -15.58 3.72 7.74
N GLN A 68 -16.01 3.40 8.96
CA GLN A 68 -15.57 2.18 9.67
C GLN A 68 -15.83 0.91 8.83
N SER A 69 -16.94 0.87 8.07
CA SER A 69 -17.27 -0.27 7.22
C SER A 69 -16.26 -0.44 6.09
N ASP A 70 -15.71 0.65 5.56
CA ASP A 70 -14.76 0.63 4.46
C ASP A 70 -13.40 0.13 4.94
N HIS A 71 -12.96 0.60 6.11
CA HIS A 71 -11.79 0.06 6.78
C HIS A 71 -11.91 -1.45 7.02
N GLN A 72 -13.08 -1.92 7.47
CA GLN A 72 -13.32 -3.35 7.65
C GLN A 72 -13.31 -4.11 6.32
N GLY A 73 -13.83 -3.51 5.25
CA GLY A 73 -13.74 -4.07 3.89
C GLY A 73 -12.30 -4.29 3.45
N ILE A 74 -11.41 -3.33 3.74
CA ILE A 74 -9.96 -3.45 3.46
C ILE A 74 -9.32 -4.56 4.28
N VAL A 75 -9.62 -4.65 5.58
CA VAL A 75 -9.11 -5.74 6.42
C VAL A 75 -9.53 -7.10 5.86
N ASN A 76 -10.80 -7.25 5.47
CA ASN A 76 -11.31 -8.48 4.89
C ASN A 76 -10.61 -8.83 3.57
N ALA A 77 -10.45 -7.85 2.67
CA ALA A 77 -9.76 -8.05 1.40
C ALA A 77 -8.28 -8.44 1.58
N VAL A 78 -7.59 -7.86 2.56
CA VAL A 78 -6.23 -8.29 2.94
C VAL A 78 -6.27 -9.75 3.38
N CYS A 79 -7.16 -10.11 4.32
CA CYS A 79 -7.28 -11.48 4.81
C CYS A 79 -7.55 -12.51 3.70
N GLU A 80 -8.35 -12.17 2.68
CA GLU A 80 -8.63 -13.04 1.54
C GLU A 80 -7.37 -13.34 0.71
N VAL A 81 -6.50 -12.35 0.51
CA VAL A 81 -5.28 -12.51 -0.31
C VAL A 81 -4.05 -12.98 0.48
N LEU A 82 -4.12 -13.02 1.82
CA LEU A 82 -3.04 -13.59 2.65
C LEU A 82 -2.74 -15.03 2.23
N VAL A 83 -3.77 -15.79 1.89
CA VAL A 83 -3.62 -17.17 1.43
C VAL A 83 -3.19 -17.15 -0.03
N GLY A 84 -1.97 -17.60 -0.31
CA GLY A 84 -1.44 -17.73 -1.67
C GLY A 84 -0.58 -16.57 -2.14
N SER A 85 -0.35 -15.56 -1.28
CA SER A 85 0.64 -14.49 -1.50
C SER A 85 1.84 -14.68 -0.58
N ASP A 86 3.01 -14.21 -1.01
CA ASP A 86 4.23 -14.13 -0.18
C ASP A 86 4.34 -12.76 0.51
N GLY A 87 3.59 -11.77 0.04
CA GLY A 87 3.48 -10.44 0.64
C GLY A 87 2.30 -9.65 0.07
N VAL A 88 1.83 -8.65 0.83
CA VAL A 88 0.72 -7.78 0.43
C VAL A 88 1.14 -6.32 0.50
N VAL A 89 0.84 -5.55 -0.55
CA VAL A 89 0.95 -4.09 -0.56
C VAL A 89 -0.46 -3.49 -0.66
N VAL A 90 -0.80 -2.61 0.27
CA VAL A 90 -2.06 -1.86 0.27
C VAL A 90 -1.77 -0.41 -0.11
N VAL A 91 -2.22 -0.01 -1.29
CA VAL A 91 -2.16 1.36 -1.78
C VAL A 91 -3.35 2.13 -1.22
N HIS A 92 -3.08 3.11 -0.37
CA HIS A 92 -4.06 3.79 0.45
C HIS A 92 -3.87 5.31 0.41
N GLY A 93 -4.97 6.06 0.52
CA GLY A 93 -4.90 7.51 0.75
C GLY A 93 -4.30 7.83 2.13
N THR A 94 -3.42 8.82 2.20
CA THR A 94 -2.56 9.02 3.39
C THR A 94 -3.32 9.52 4.62
N ASP A 95 -4.50 10.15 4.46
CA ASP A 95 -5.25 10.73 5.59
C ASP A 95 -5.79 9.70 6.58
N ARG A 96 -6.17 8.51 6.09
CA ARG A 96 -6.69 7.43 6.93
C ARG A 96 -5.84 6.16 6.94
N LEU A 97 -4.67 6.20 6.29
CA LEU A 97 -3.74 5.05 6.22
C LEU A 97 -3.38 4.53 7.62
N ALA A 98 -3.07 5.43 8.56
CA ALA A 98 -2.75 5.06 9.94
C ALA A 98 -3.89 4.26 10.61
N ILE A 99 -5.15 4.67 10.41
CA ILE A 99 -6.31 3.99 10.99
C ILE A 99 -6.44 2.57 10.41
N THR A 100 -6.32 2.42 9.09
CA THR A 100 -6.36 1.09 8.44
C THR A 100 -5.22 0.20 8.95
N GLY A 101 -4.02 0.75 9.11
CA GLY A 101 -2.87 -0.02 9.59
C GLY A 101 -3.02 -0.49 11.04
N GLU A 102 -3.59 0.33 11.93
CA GLU A 102 -3.91 -0.09 13.30
C GLU A 102 -4.96 -1.22 13.30
N LEU A 103 -6.02 -1.09 12.50
CA LEU A 103 -7.06 -2.12 12.42
C LEU A 103 -6.52 -3.45 11.86
N LEU A 104 -5.63 -3.39 10.86
CA LEU A 104 -4.94 -4.59 10.35
C LEU A 104 -4.05 -5.22 11.42
N HIS A 105 -3.32 -4.39 12.19
CA HIS A 105 -2.47 -4.88 13.28
C HIS A 105 -3.30 -5.56 14.38
N GLU A 106 -4.39 -4.93 14.83
CA GLU A 106 -5.31 -5.50 15.81
C GLU A 106 -5.90 -6.83 15.33
N HIS A 107 -6.32 -6.90 14.06
CA HIS A 107 -6.85 -8.13 13.48
C HIS A 107 -5.80 -9.24 13.38
N MET A 108 -4.58 -8.89 12.96
CA MET A 108 -3.45 -9.82 12.91
C MET A 108 -3.14 -10.39 14.30
N VAL A 109 -3.10 -9.55 15.33
CA VAL A 109 -2.87 -10.00 16.72
C VAL A 109 -4.01 -10.90 17.20
N ALA A 110 -5.26 -10.53 16.93
CA ALA A 110 -6.43 -11.33 17.29
C ALA A 110 -6.43 -12.71 16.61
N ALA A 111 -5.89 -12.80 15.38
CA ALA A 111 -5.73 -14.05 14.64
C ALA A 111 -4.54 -14.91 15.09
N GLY A 112 -3.72 -14.43 16.04
CA GLY A 112 -2.51 -15.13 16.49
C GLY A 112 -1.27 -14.91 15.60
N GLY A 113 -1.31 -13.88 14.75
CA GLY A 113 -0.25 -13.54 13.80
C GLY A 113 -0.59 -13.91 12.36
N TRP A 114 0.07 -13.24 11.41
CA TRP A 114 0.01 -13.56 9.98
C TRP A 114 1.34 -14.12 9.50
N PRO A 115 1.35 -14.97 8.47
CA PRO A 115 2.57 -15.63 8.00
C PRO A 115 3.42 -14.79 7.05
N ILE A 116 2.90 -13.64 6.58
CA ILE A 116 3.53 -12.79 5.56
C ILE A 116 3.47 -11.31 5.95
N PRO A 117 4.36 -10.46 5.42
CA PRO A 117 4.31 -9.02 5.63
C PRO A 117 3.17 -8.35 4.84
N VAL A 118 2.59 -7.33 5.46
CA VAL A 118 1.63 -6.42 4.83
C VAL A 118 2.16 -4.99 4.93
N VAL A 119 2.35 -4.35 3.79
CA VAL A 119 2.88 -2.99 3.68
C VAL A 119 1.77 -2.06 3.19
N LEU A 120 1.43 -1.06 3.98
CA LEU A 120 0.62 0.08 3.55
C LEU A 120 1.53 1.15 2.95
N THR A 121 1.12 1.69 1.80
CA THR A 121 1.80 2.80 1.14
C THR A 121 0.78 3.76 0.52
N GLY A 122 1.26 4.91 0.07
CA GLY A 122 0.43 5.95 -0.54
C GLY A 122 1.29 7.05 -1.13
N ALA A 123 0.67 8.17 -1.48
CA ALA A 123 1.36 9.35 -1.96
C ALA A 123 0.77 10.59 -1.28
N MET A 124 1.64 11.51 -0.85
CA MET A 124 1.22 12.82 -0.37
C MET A 124 0.80 13.71 -1.54
N ARG A 125 1.37 13.49 -2.72
CA ARG A 125 1.09 14.27 -3.92
C ARG A 125 0.49 13.40 -5.03
N PRO A 126 -0.58 13.86 -5.71
CA PRO A 126 -1.13 13.20 -6.90
C PRO A 126 -0.04 12.81 -7.90
N TYR A 127 -0.14 11.61 -8.49
CA TYR A 127 0.81 11.14 -9.51
C TYR A 127 0.92 12.05 -10.74
N GLU A 128 -0.18 12.74 -11.10
CA GLU A 128 -0.22 13.66 -12.25
C GLU A 128 0.68 14.89 -12.09
N LEU A 129 1.15 15.17 -10.87
CA LEU A 129 2.09 16.26 -10.62
C LEU A 129 3.52 15.77 -10.89
N ARG A 130 4.31 16.57 -11.63
CA ARG A 130 5.72 16.28 -11.99
C ARG A 130 6.66 16.00 -10.80
N ALA A 131 6.23 16.22 -9.56
CA ALA A 131 6.97 16.02 -8.33
C ALA A 131 6.23 15.09 -7.35
N SER A 132 5.51 14.09 -7.87
CA SER A 132 4.82 13.08 -7.06
C SER A 132 5.80 12.10 -6.42
N ASP A 133 5.52 11.76 -5.17
CA ASP A 133 6.18 10.72 -4.39
C ASP A 133 5.62 9.31 -4.66
N ALA A 134 4.58 9.17 -5.49
CA ALA A 134 3.89 7.90 -5.72
C ALA A 134 4.79 6.79 -6.29
N LEU A 135 5.62 7.09 -7.29
CA LEU A 135 6.53 6.10 -7.90
C LEU A 135 7.62 5.66 -6.91
N GLN A 136 8.17 6.62 -6.16
CA GLN A 136 9.15 6.32 -5.11
C GLN A 136 8.54 5.42 -4.05
N ASN A 137 7.42 5.82 -3.44
CA ASN A 137 6.78 5.08 -2.36
C ASN A 137 6.33 3.68 -2.81
N MET A 138 5.81 3.54 -4.03
CA MET A 138 5.46 2.24 -4.62
C MET A 138 6.69 1.32 -4.76
N THR A 139 7.78 1.86 -5.31
CA THR A 139 9.02 1.09 -5.49
C THR A 139 9.58 0.63 -4.14
N GLU A 140 9.60 1.54 -3.16
CA GLU A 140 10.04 1.25 -1.80
C GLU A 140 9.16 0.19 -1.13
N ALA A 141 7.83 0.27 -1.29
CA ALA A 141 6.89 -0.70 -0.74
C ALA A 141 7.07 -2.11 -1.34
N ILE A 142 7.21 -2.20 -2.67
CA ILE A 142 7.46 -3.46 -3.38
C ILE A 142 8.78 -4.09 -2.96
N LEU A 143 9.83 -3.29 -2.77
CA LEU A 143 11.11 -3.79 -2.27
C LEU A 143 11.01 -4.24 -0.81
N ALA A 144 10.39 -3.42 0.05
CA ALA A 144 10.30 -3.68 1.48
C ALA A 144 9.51 -4.95 1.79
N VAL A 145 8.37 -5.18 1.13
CA VAL A 145 7.52 -6.36 1.39
C VAL A 145 8.24 -7.69 1.11
N GLN A 146 9.24 -7.70 0.24
CA GLN A 146 10.05 -8.90 -0.04
C GLN A 146 11.10 -9.19 1.03
N LEU A 147 11.47 -8.18 1.83
CA LEU A 147 12.58 -8.26 2.80
C LEU A 147 12.08 -8.31 4.25
N LEU A 148 10.86 -7.85 4.50
CA LEU A 148 10.30 -7.75 5.83
C LEU A 148 9.82 -9.11 6.36
N ALA A 149 10.04 -9.32 7.65
CA ALA A 149 9.40 -10.40 8.37
C ALA A 149 7.88 -10.14 8.49
N PRO A 150 7.06 -11.16 8.82
CA PRO A 150 5.63 -10.97 8.97
C PRO A 150 5.27 -9.88 9.97
N GLY A 151 4.31 -9.03 9.59
CA GLY A 151 3.93 -7.84 10.35
C GLY A 151 3.21 -6.82 9.46
N ILE A 152 2.73 -5.74 10.08
CA ILE A 152 2.04 -4.63 9.40
C ILE A 152 2.95 -3.41 9.42
N PHE A 153 3.20 -2.82 8.25
CA PHE A 153 4.14 -1.72 8.09
C PHE A 153 3.56 -0.58 7.26
N CYS A 154 4.02 0.65 7.51
CA CYS A 154 3.86 1.79 6.63
C CYS A 154 5.20 2.07 5.95
N VAL A 155 5.22 2.15 4.62
CA VAL A 155 6.43 2.44 3.83
C VAL A 155 6.20 3.64 2.92
N LEU A 156 6.81 4.76 3.28
CA LEU A 156 6.80 6.02 2.53
C LEU A 156 8.11 6.78 2.80
N HIS A 157 8.58 7.55 1.82
CA HIS A 157 9.73 8.46 1.94
C HIS A 157 10.97 7.82 2.56
N SER A 158 11.33 6.62 2.07
CA SER A 158 12.49 5.83 2.48
C SER A 158 12.48 5.43 3.96
N LYS A 159 11.30 5.38 4.58
CA LYS A 159 11.10 4.92 5.97
C LYS A 159 10.22 3.69 5.98
N ILE A 160 10.56 2.74 6.85
CA ILE A 160 9.72 1.61 7.22
C ILE A 160 9.29 1.80 8.67
N LEU A 161 7.99 1.90 8.90
CA LEU A 161 7.41 2.11 10.23
C LEU A 161 6.50 0.92 10.55
N ALA A 162 6.75 0.23 11.65
CA ALA A 162 5.91 -0.88 12.08
C ALA A 162 4.69 -0.38 12.85
N PHE A 163 3.52 -0.98 12.59
CA PHE A 163 2.35 -0.85 13.46
C PHE A 163 2.48 -1.79 14.67
N PRO A 164 1.93 -1.41 15.84
CA PRO A 164 1.09 -0.24 16.09
C PRO A 164 1.92 1.02 16.36
N GLY A 165 1.25 2.18 16.34
CA GLY A 165 1.80 3.48 16.68
C GLY A 165 2.33 4.27 15.49
N VAL A 166 1.86 4.05 14.26
CA VAL A 166 2.23 4.91 13.12
C VAL A 166 1.24 6.06 13.00
N VAL A 167 1.74 7.29 12.94
CA VAL A 167 0.91 8.50 12.83
C VAL A 167 1.36 9.38 11.67
N LYS A 168 0.41 10.05 11.01
CA LYS A 168 0.70 11.06 9.99
C LYS A 168 1.23 12.33 10.66
N ASP A 169 2.25 12.92 10.06
CA ASP A 169 2.75 14.25 10.36
C ASP A 169 2.32 15.20 9.22
N PRO A 170 1.26 15.99 9.43
CA PRO A 170 0.74 16.87 8.38
C PRO A 170 1.67 18.03 8.04
N GLU A 171 2.52 18.47 8.98
CA GLU A 171 3.43 19.59 8.76
C GLU A 171 4.58 19.19 7.84
N LEU A 172 5.11 17.97 8.05
CA LEU A 172 6.21 17.42 7.25
C LEU A 172 5.74 16.57 6.07
N GLU A 173 4.42 16.48 5.82
CA GLU A 173 3.82 15.61 4.81
C GLU A 173 4.42 14.18 4.85
N THR A 174 4.47 13.56 6.03
CA THR A 174 5.11 12.23 6.18
C THR A 174 4.45 11.39 7.28
N PHE A 175 5.02 10.23 7.59
CA PHE A 175 4.64 9.40 8.73
C PHE A 175 5.80 9.27 9.73
N LYS A 176 5.44 9.07 11.00
CA LYS A 176 6.37 8.81 12.10
C LYS A 176 5.80 7.81 13.10
N SER A 177 6.66 7.20 13.90
CA SER A 177 6.23 6.41 15.06
C SER A 177 5.81 7.34 16.20
N ALA A 178 4.72 7.00 16.87
CA ALA A 178 4.22 7.68 18.05
C ALA A 178 5.32 7.68 19.13
N GLY A 179 5.77 8.87 19.53
CA GLY A 179 6.85 9.05 20.50
C GLY A 179 8.23 9.35 19.90
N SER A 180 8.39 9.33 18.57
CA SER A 180 9.60 9.87 17.93
C SER A 180 9.53 11.41 17.83
N PRO A 181 10.63 12.14 18.12
CA PRO A 181 10.66 13.59 17.90
C PRO A 181 10.41 13.91 16.42
N ALA A 182 9.79 15.06 16.14
CA ALA A 182 9.70 15.57 14.77
C ALA A 182 11.13 15.76 14.25
N GLY A 183 11.47 15.01 13.20
CA GLY A 183 12.78 15.02 12.57
C GLY A 183 12.92 16.11 11.54
#